data_AF-A0A653CIW5-F1
#
_entry.id   AF-A0A653CIW5-F1
#
_cell.length_a   1.000
_cell.length_b   1.000
_cell.length_c   1.000
_cell.angle_alpha   90.00
_cell.angle_beta   90.00
_cell.angle_gamma   90.00
#
_symmetry.space_group_name_H-M   'P 1'
#
loop_
_entity.id
_entity.type
_entity.pdbx_description
1 polymer ?
#
loop_
_entity_poly.entity_id
_entity_poly.type
_entity_poly.pdbx_seq_one_letter_code
_entity_poly.pdbx_strand_id
1 'polypeptide(L)'
;MANSSYRTVYAFAREMYPKRIKLEMQYGTAGFRSKASNLDHVMYRMGLLAVLRARYKKAVIGIMITASHNPEPDNGVKIVDPQGEMLEQSWESWATKFANVVDEKLEDTINELIKEFDIGNMGDRVEVVIGRDTRPSSPHLTKAVMDGVLALAGKPIDYGIVTTPQLHYFVVCKNTNRRYGQPTEEGYYRKLTSAFIKLRGSKYSNGNYTNKILYDGANGVGAKKVKYLKEALGESLIVDMYNDEIIGSGKLNY
;
A
#
# COMPACT_ATOMS: atom_id res chain seq x y z
N MET A 1 -16.47 -27.12 -9.88
CA MET A 1 -15.42 -27.70 -9.02
C MET A 1 -14.71 -26.57 -8.27
N ALA A 2 -15.25 -26.16 -7.12
CA ALA A 2 -14.68 -25.13 -6.26
C ALA A 2 -14.65 -25.68 -4.83
N ASN A 3 -13.68 -26.55 -4.54
CA ASN A 3 -13.57 -27.15 -3.21
C ASN A 3 -12.10 -27.36 -2.79
N SER A 4 -11.18 -26.56 -3.33
CA SER A 4 -9.82 -26.43 -2.77
C SER A 4 -9.83 -25.41 -1.63
N SER A 5 -10.49 -25.83 -0.56
CA SER A 5 -10.21 -25.54 0.84
C SER A 5 -9.88 -24.10 1.26
N TYR A 6 -10.92 -23.37 1.68
CA TYR A 6 -10.79 -22.30 2.67
C TYR A 6 -10.10 -22.74 3.98
N ARG A 7 -9.76 -24.03 4.16
CA ARG A 7 -8.93 -24.52 5.28
C ARG A 7 -7.66 -23.70 5.46
N THR A 8 -6.98 -23.31 4.37
CA THR A 8 -5.79 -22.45 4.49
C THR A 8 -6.18 -21.06 5.02
N VAL A 9 -7.24 -20.46 4.48
CA VAL A 9 -7.75 -19.16 4.95
C VAL A 9 -8.09 -19.22 6.45
N TYR A 10 -8.77 -20.27 6.88
CA TYR A 10 -9.19 -20.48 8.25
C TYR A 10 -8.01 -20.76 9.19
N ALA A 11 -7.06 -21.61 8.78
CA ALA A 11 -5.88 -21.95 9.57
C ALA A 11 -5.01 -20.71 9.82
N PHE A 12 -4.75 -19.90 8.80
CA PHE A 12 -4.03 -18.64 8.99
C PHE A 12 -4.81 -17.66 9.88
N ALA A 13 -6.13 -17.53 9.67
CA ALA A 13 -6.96 -16.64 10.49
C ALA A 13 -6.92 -17.03 11.97
N ARG A 14 -7.12 -18.30 12.31
CA ARG A 14 -7.21 -18.73 13.71
C ARG A 14 -5.87 -18.91 14.41
N GLU A 15 -4.89 -19.49 13.73
CA GLU A 15 -3.63 -19.89 14.36
C GLU A 15 -2.59 -18.77 14.31
N MET A 16 -2.54 -18.01 13.22
CA MET A 16 -1.49 -17.00 12.98
C MET A 16 -1.99 -15.57 13.22
N TYR A 17 -3.23 -15.27 12.82
CA TYR A 17 -3.79 -13.92 12.82
C TYR A 17 -5.16 -13.80 13.50
N PRO A 18 -5.36 -14.38 14.71
CA PRO A 18 -6.67 -14.43 15.35
C PRO A 18 -7.18 -13.04 15.69
N LYS A 19 -8.49 -12.82 15.52
CA LYS A 19 -9.14 -11.60 16.01
C LYS A 19 -9.29 -11.66 17.52
N ARG A 20 -8.28 -11.15 18.23
CA ARG A 20 -8.25 -11.10 19.71
C ARG A 20 -8.86 -9.84 20.31
N ILE A 21 -9.03 -8.80 19.50
CA ILE A 21 -9.54 -7.51 19.98
C ILE A 21 -11.05 -7.41 19.84
N LYS A 22 -11.70 -6.81 20.84
CA LYS A 22 -13.13 -6.45 20.82
C LYS A 22 -13.38 -5.07 20.19
N LEU A 23 -12.31 -4.30 19.93
CA LEU A 23 -12.42 -3.00 19.29
C LEU A 23 -13.03 -3.15 17.90
N GLU A 24 -14.11 -2.43 17.66
CA GLU A 24 -14.70 -2.32 16.33
C GLU A 24 -13.87 -1.36 15.48
N MET A 25 -13.51 -1.79 14.28
CA MET A 25 -12.65 -1.04 13.37
C MET A 25 -13.44 -0.59 12.15
N GLN A 26 -13.36 0.69 11.81
CA GLN A 26 -14.02 1.23 10.63
C GLN A 26 -12.99 1.51 9.53
N TYR A 27 -13.30 1.09 8.30
CA TYR A 27 -12.52 1.51 7.14
C TYR A 27 -12.96 2.92 6.77
N GLY A 28 -12.08 3.90 6.97
CA GLY A 28 -12.34 5.29 6.59
C GLY A 28 -11.74 5.64 5.23
N THR A 29 -11.82 6.92 4.86
CA THR A 29 -11.26 7.47 3.62
C THR A 29 -9.78 7.20 3.41
N ALA A 30 -9.03 6.92 4.47
CA ALA A 30 -7.61 6.59 4.42
C ALA A 30 -7.29 5.14 4.87
N GLY A 31 -8.29 4.26 4.82
CA GLY A 31 -8.22 2.88 5.26
C GLY A 31 -8.31 2.71 6.78
N PHE A 32 -7.84 1.56 7.27
CA PHE A 32 -7.74 1.31 8.70
C PHE A 32 -6.53 2.00 9.30
N ARG A 33 -6.68 2.59 10.49
CA ARG A 33 -5.57 3.11 11.30
C ARG A 33 -5.82 2.80 12.77
N SER A 34 -4.80 2.26 13.44
CA SER A 34 -4.86 1.98 14.88
C SER A 34 -3.44 1.76 15.41
N LYS A 35 -3.33 1.42 16.70
CA LYS A 35 -2.08 0.87 17.26
C LYS A 35 -1.68 -0.38 16.46
N ALA A 36 -0.40 -0.48 16.14
CA ALA A 36 0.10 -1.59 15.33
C ALA A 36 -0.24 -2.97 15.92
N SER A 37 -0.24 -3.10 17.25
CA SER A 37 -0.60 -4.31 18.00
C SER A 37 -2.04 -4.80 17.79
N ASN A 38 -2.91 -3.98 17.20
CA ASN A 38 -4.31 -4.31 16.94
C ASN A 38 -4.54 -4.76 15.50
N LEU A 39 -3.53 -4.66 14.62
CA LEU A 39 -3.74 -4.70 13.18
C LEU A 39 -3.45 -6.05 12.52
N ASP A 40 -2.87 -7.03 13.21
CA ASP A 40 -2.42 -8.28 12.56
C ASP A 40 -3.55 -9.01 11.80
N HIS A 41 -4.68 -9.22 12.48
CA HIS A 41 -5.87 -9.81 11.84
C HIS A 41 -6.45 -8.93 10.72
N VAL A 42 -6.41 -7.60 10.87
CA VAL A 42 -6.88 -6.66 9.85
C VAL A 42 -6.02 -6.77 8.59
N MET A 43 -4.70 -6.76 8.76
CA MET A 43 -3.73 -6.87 7.66
C MET A 43 -3.94 -8.14 6.86
N TYR A 44 -4.03 -9.28 7.56
CA TYR A 44 -4.33 -10.57 6.96
C TYR A 44 -5.63 -10.53 6.14
N ARG A 45 -6.71 -10.02 6.75
CA ARG A 45 -8.02 -9.97 6.09
C ARG A 45 -8.09 -8.95 4.95
N MET A 46 -7.30 -7.88 4.98
CA MET A 46 -7.14 -6.97 3.84
C MET A 46 -6.36 -7.60 2.68
N GLY A 47 -5.43 -8.50 2.97
CA GLY A 47 -4.81 -9.35 1.95
C GLY A 47 -5.84 -10.21 1.23
N LEU A 48 -6.76 -10.85 1.98
CA LEU A 48 -7.86 -11.63 1.41
C LEU A 48 -8.78 -10.74 0.54
N LEU A 49 -9.22 -9.60 1.07
CA LEU A 49 -10.12 -8.68 0.38
C LEU A 49 -9.52 -8.14 -0.92
N ALA A 50 -8.22 -7.80 -0.92
CA ALA A 50 -7.55 -7.31 -2.13
C ALA A 50 -7.49 -8.36 -3.24
N VAL A 51 -7.37 -9.65 -2.91
CA VAL A 51 -7.44 -10.73 -3.90
C VAL A 51 -8.85 -10.82 -4.50
N LEU A 52 -9.90 -10.74 -3.67
CA LEU A 52 -11.28 -10.73 -4.14
C LEU A 52 -11.55 -9.51 -5.03
N ARG A 53 -11.05 -8.33 -4.63
CA ARG A 53 -11.13 -7.10 -5.42
C ARG A 53 -10.42 -7.21 -6.76
N ALA A 54 -9.23 -7.82 -6.78
CA ALA A 54 -8.44 -8.03 -7.99
C ALA A 54 -9.14 -8.97 -8.97
N ARG A 55 -9.80 -10.02 -8.47
CA ARG A 55 -10.63 -10.93 -9.30
C ARG A 55 -11.83 -10.21 -9.89
N TYR A 56 -12.56 -9.47 -9.05
CA TYR A 56 -13.72 -8.70 -9.49
C TYR A 56 -13.36 -7.68 -10.58
N LYS A 57 -12.30 -6.90 -10.38
CA LYS A 57 -11.84 -5.89 -11.35
C LYS A 57 -11.04 -6.46 -12.52
N LYS A 58 -10.63 -7.74 -12.45
CA LYS A 58 -9.69 -8.38 -13.39
C LYS A 58 -8.44 -7.54 -13.61
N ALA A 59 -7.88 -7.03 -12.51
CA ALA A 59 -6.84 -6.02 -12.50
C ALA A 59 -5.92 -6.17 -11.29
N VAL A 60 -4.73 -5.56 -11.36
CA VAL A 60 -3.80 -5.46 -10.24
C VAL A 60 -4.36 -4.49 -9.19
N ILE A 61 -4.33 -4.90 -7.94
CA ILE A 61 -4.75 -4.10 -6.78
C ILE A 61 -3.53 -3.78 -5.91
N GLY A 62 -3.51 -2.58 -5.34
CA GLY A 62 -2.46 -2.15 -4.41
C GLY A 62 -2.88 -2.26 -2.95
N ILE A 63 -1.91 -2.49 -2.06
CA ILE A 63 -2.05 -2.35 -0.61
C ILE A 63 -0.89 -1.51 -0.09
N MET A 64 -1.20 -0.38 0.55
CA MET A 64 -0.21 0.47 1.23
C MET A 64 -0.32 0.31 2.74
N ILE A 65 0.80 -0.03 3.38
CA ILE A 65 0.92 -0.14 4.84
C ILE A 65 1.57 1.13 5.37
N THR A 66 0.76 1.97 6.02
CA THR A 66 1.17 3.25 6.59
C THR A 66 0.05 3.84 7.44
N ALA A 67 0.41 4.59 8.49
CA ALA A 67 -0.51 5.53 9.14
C ALA A 67 -0.18 7.00 8.84
N SER A 68 0.61 7.28 7.79
CA SER A 68 0.89 8.65 7.33
C SER A 68 1.42 9.54 8.47
N HIS A 69 0.68 10.57 8.87
CA HIS A 69 1.05 11.55 9.89
C HIS A 69 0.87 11.05 11.34
N ASN A 70 0.25 9.89 11.56
CA ASN A 70 0.02 9.37 12.91
C ASN A 70 1.35 9.14 13.68
N PRO A 71 1.31 9.11 15.02
CA PRO A 71 2.48 8.73 15.83
C PRO A 71 3.06 7.37 15.45
N GLU A 72 4.36 7.15 15.64
CA GLU A 72 5.08 5.93 15.24
C GLU A 72 4.45 4.60 15.73
N PRO A 73 3.91 4.47 16.95
CA PRO A 73 3.30 3.21 17.41
C PRO A 73 2.03 2.81 16.65
N ASP A 74 1.42 3.74 15.92
CA ASP A 74 0.28 3.45 15.07
C ASP A 74 0.75 2.86 13.73
N ASN A 75 -0.13 2.14 13.04
CA ASN A 75 0.05 1.82 11.63
C ASN A 75 -1.33 1.73 10.97
N GLY A 76 -1.36 1.37 9.71
CA GLY A 76 -2.60 1.33 8.94
C GLY A 76 -2.44 0.63 7.62
N VAL A 77 -3.58 0.40 6.96
CA VAL A 77 -3.64 -0.26 5.66
C VAL A 77 -4.73 0.36 4.82
N LYS A 78 -4.42 0.61 3.55
CA LYS A 78 -5.36 1.07 2.53
C LYS A 78 -5.19 0.29 1.24
N ILE A 79 -6.31 0.00 0.58
CA ILE A 79 -6.38 -0.64 -0.72
C ILE A 79 -6.43 0.43 -1.82
N VAL A 80 -5.71 0.18 -2.90
CA VAL A 80 -5.60 1.05 -4.08
C VAL A 80 -6.17 0.32 -5.29
N ASP A 81 -7.13 0.94 -5.94
CA ASP A 81 -7.83 0.40 -7.12
C ASP A 81 -7.04 0.64 -8.42
N PRO A 82 -7.47 0.04 -9.56
CA PRO A 82 -6.60 -0.15 -10.72
C PRO A 82 -6.05 1.12 -11.39
N GLN A 83 -6.75 2.24 -11.30
CA GLN A 83 -6.32 3.54 -11.84
C GLN A 83 -5.52 4.37 -10.81
N GLY A 84 -5.13 3.77 -9.68
CA GLY A 84 -4.40 4.44 -8.61
C GLY A 84 -5.32 5.28 -7.72
N GLU A 85 -6.62 5.08 -7.81
CA GLU A 85 -7.65 5.64 -6.95
C GLU A 85 -7.75 4.87 -5.63
N MET A 86 -8.40 5.49 -4.65
CA MET A 86 -8.73 4.80 -3.40
C MET A 86 -9.76 3.70 -3.66
N LEU A 87 -9.84 2.72 -2.76
CA LEU A 87 -10.88 1.70 -2.78
C LEU A 87 -12.27 2.33 -2.98
N GLU A 88 -13.03 1.79 -3.93
CA GLU A 88 -14.41 2.17 -4.17
C GLU A 88 -15.25 2.12 -2.89
N GLN A 89 -16.01 3.19 -2.64
CA GLN A 89 -16.75 3.40 -1.38
C GLN A 89 -17.67 2.24 -1.00
N SER A 90 -18.30 1.59 -1.99
CA SER A 90 -19.16 0.42 -1.78
C SER A 90 -18.42 -0.79 -1.18
N TRP A 91 -17.09 -0.84 -1.31
CA TRP A 91 -16.22 -1.88 -0.74
C TRP A 91 -15.65 -1.53 0.64
N GLU A 92 -15.76 -0.28 1.09
CA GLU A 92 -15.30 0.12 2.44
C GLU A 92 -16.13 -0.55 3.55
N SER A 93 -17.43 -0.74 3.32
CA SER A 93 -18.32 -1.50 4.22
C SER A 93 -17.91 -2.96 4.30
N TRP A 94 -17.49 -3.56 3.18
CA TRP A 94 -16.94 -4.91 3.14
C TRP A 94 -15.60 -5.00 3.85
N ALA A 95 -14.71 -4.03 3.67
CA ALA A 95 -13.47 -3.97 4.43
C ALA A 95 -13.71 -3.91 5.94
N THR A 96 -14.64 -3.05 6.37
CA THR A 96 -15.12 -2.95 7.75
C THR A 96 -15.68 -4.29 8.24
N LYS A 97 -16.55 -4.94 7.48
CA LYS A 97 -17.13 -6.24 7.83
C LYS A 97 -16.05 -7.33 7.97
N PHE A 98 -15.12 -7.39 7.03
CA PHE A 98 -13.98 -8.30 7.07
C PHE A 98 -13.12 -8.06 8.31
N ALA A 99 -12.80 -6.82 8.67
CA ALA A 99 -12.02 -6.57 9.88
C ALA A 99 -12.75 -7.00 11.17
N ASN A 100 -14.07 -6.86 11.23
CA ASN A 100 -14.82 -7.06 12.47
C ASN A 100 -15.39 -8.45 12.69
N VAL A 101 -15.60 -9.24 11.63
CA VAL A 101 -16.20 -10.57 11.75
C VAL A 101 -15.40 -11.50 12.67
N VAL A 102 -16.06 -12.39 13.41
CA VAL A 102 -15.35 -13.42 14.20
C VAL A 102 -14.68 -14.43 13.27
N ASP A 103 -13.60 -15.07 13.71
CA ASP A 103 -12.78 -15.94 12.85
C ASP A 103 -13.60 -17.11 12.25
N GLU A 104 -14.57 -17.65 13.01
CA GLU A 104 -15.48 -18.71 12.59
C GLU A 104 -16.43 -18.30 11.45
N LYS A 105 -16.63 -16.99 11.25
CA LYS A 105 -17.56 -16.43 10.27
C LYS A 105 -16.86 -15.72 9.11
N LEU A 106 -15.53 -15.76 9.08
CA LEU A 106 -14.76 -15.16 7.99
C LEU A 106 -15.02 -15.84 6.65
N GLU A 107 -15.12 -17.17 6.62
CA GLU A 107 -15.42 -17.92 5.40
C GLU A 107 -16.82 -17.61 4.85
N ASP A 108 -17.82 -17.57 5.72
CA ASP A 108 -19.19 -17.17 5.38
C ASP A 108 -19.18 -15.76 4.75
N THR A 109 -18.43 -14.82 5.35
CA THR A 109 -18.31 -13.44 4.85
C THR A 109 -17.62 -13.36 3.48
N ILE A 110 -16.64 -14.22 3.21
CA ILE A 110 -15.99 -14.31 1.89
C ILE A 110 -17.00 -14.82 0.85
N ASN A 111 -17.75 -15.87 1.16
CA ASN A 111 -18.75 -16.44 0.25
C ASN A 111 -19.89 -15.46 -0.04
N GLU A 112 -20.32 -14.70 0.98
CA GLU A 112 -21.30 -13.61 0.80
C GLU A 112 -20.80 -12.54 -0.18
N LEU A 113 -19.55 -12.08 -0.04
CA LEU A 113 -18.97 -11.10 -0.95
C LEU A 113 -18.84 -11.65 -2.38
N ILE A 114 -18.36 -12.88 -2.53
CA ILE A 114 -18.25 -13.54 -3.84
C ILE A 114 -19.60 -13.59 -4.55
N LYS A 115 -20.66 -13.91 -3.81
CA LYS A 115 -22.02 -13.95 -4.35
C LYS A 115 -22.54 -12.56 -4.70
N GLU A 116 -22.34 -11.57 -3.83
CA GLU A 116 -22.78 -10.18 -4.04
C GLU A 116 -22.21 -9.59 -5.34
N PHE A 117 -20.93 -9.83 -5.61
CA PHE A 117 -20.22 -9.26 -6.77
C PHE A 117 -20.03 -10.25 -7.93
N ASP A 118 -20.68 -11.41 -7.90
CA ASP A 118 -20.60 -12.48 -8.91
C ASP A 118 -19.15 -12.80 -9.32
N ILE A 119 -18.28 -13.06 -8.33
CA ILE A 119 -16.85 -13.32 -8.56
C ILE A 119 -16.68 -14.77 -9.04
N GLY A 120 -16.82 -14.98 -10.35
CA GLY A 120 -16.89 -16.33 -10.94
C GLY A 120 -15.57 -17.12 -11.02
N ASN A 121 -14.41 -16.46 -11.22
CA ASN A 121 -13.13 -17.17 -11.40
C ASN A 121 -12.21 -17.05 -10.18
N MET A 122 -12.23 -18.08 -9.33
CA MET A 122 -11.34 -18.21 -8.18
C MET A 122 -10.00 -18.89 -8.51
N GLY A 123 -9.86 -19.47 -9.71
CA GLY A 123 -8.64 -20.16 -10.16
C GLY A 123 -7.59 -19.25 -10.78
N ASP A 124 -7.99 -18.07 -11.28
CA ASP A 124 -7.05 -17.12 -11.87
C ASP A 124 -6.10 -16.56 -10.82
N ARG A 125 -4.81 -16.57 -11.18
CA ARG A 125 -3.76 -15.97 -10.37
C ARG A 125 -3.75 -14.46 -10.57
N VAL A 126 -4.21 -13.72 -9.58
CA VAL A 126 -4.23 -12.25 -9.58
C VAL A 126 -3.02 -11.68 -8.84
N GLU A 127 -2.52 -10.52 -9.28
CA GLU A 127 -1.40 -9.84 -8.62
C GLU A 127 -1.90 -8.79 -7.61
N VAL A 128 -1.29 -8.78 -6.43
CA VAL A 128 -1.50 -7.73 -5.42
C VAL A 128 -0.16 -7.05 -5.13
N VAL A 129 -0.08 -5.76 -5.41
CA VAL A 129 1.11 -4.93 -5.24
C VAL A 129 1.12 -4.37 -3.83
N ILE A 130 2.22 -4.56 -3.09
CA ILE A 130 2.31 -4.19 -1.68
C ILE A 130 3.46 -3.22 -1.49
N GLY A 131 3.25 -2.18 -0.69
CA GLY A 131 4.29 -1.27 -0.26
C GLY A 131 4.07 -0.80 1.17
N ARG A 132 5.14 -0.33 1.80
CA ARG A 132 5.13 0.12 3.20
C ARG A 132 5.94 1.39 3.42
N ASP A 133 5.61 2.11 4.48
CA ASP A 133 6.47 3.17 5.02
C ASP A 133 7.59 2.60 5.92
N THR A 134 8.25 3.49 6.67
CA THR A 134 9.39 3.19 7.54
C THR A 134 9.02 2.82 8.98
N ARG A 135 7.72 2.65 9.31
CA ARG A 135 7.33 2.31 10.68
C ARG A 135 7.92 0.96 11.11
N PRO A 136 8.41 0.81 12.36
CA PRO A 136 9.00 -0.44 12.84
C PRO A 136 8.07 -1.66 12.75
N SER A 137 6.75 -1.45 12.86
CA SER A 137 5.74 -2.50 12.73
C SER A 137 5.46 -2.93 11.29
N SER A 138 5.80 -2.11 10.30
CA SER A 138 5.45 -2.33 8.89
C SER A 138 5.97 -3.65 8.32
N PRO A 139 7.19 -4.15 8.61
CA PRO A 139 7.65 -5.45 8.11
C PRO A 139 6.78 -6.63 8.56
N HIS A 140 6.39 -6.69 9.84
CA HIS A 140 5.53 -7.77 10.35
C HIS A 140 4.12 -7.68 9.77
N LEU A 141 3.54 -6.47 9.71
CA LEU A 141 2.22 -6.24 9.14
C LEU A 141 2.19 -6.55 7.63
N THR A 142 3.30 -6.32 6.92
CA THR A 142 3.47 -6.73 5.51
C THR A 142 3.38 -8.25 5.36
N LYS A 143 4.01 -9.00 6.25
CA LYS A 143 3.89 -10.47 6.25
C LYS A 143 2.44 -10.90 6.42
N ALA A 144 1.70 -10.30 7.35
CA ALA A 144 0.28 -10.62 7.55
C ALA A 144 -0.55 -10.38 6.27
N VAL A 145 -0.36 -9.23 5.60
CA VAL A 145 -0.99 -8.96 4.30
C VAL A 145 -0.63 -10.02 3.26
N MET A 146 0.66 -10.35 3.12
CA MET A 146 1.13 -11.34 2.14
C MET A 146 0.54 -12.73 2.39
N ASP A 147 0.46 -13.16 3.65
CA ASP A 147 -0.15 -14.44 4.02
C ASP A 147 -1.64 -14.46 3.65
N GLY A 148 -2.36 -13.35 3.81
CA GLY A 148 -3.75 -13.19 3.34
C GLY A 148 -3.87 -13.31 1.82
N VAL A 149 -2.97 -12.65 1.07
CA VAL A 149 -2.93 -12.75 -0.39
C VAL A 149 -2.68 -14.20 -0.83
N LEU A 150 -1.73 -14.89 -0.21
CA LEU A 150 -1.38 -16.28 -0.52
C LEU A 150 -2.51 -17.26 -0.15
N ALA A 151 -3.21 -17.01 0.96
CA ALA A 151 -4.28 -17.88 1.44
C ALA A 151 -5.47 -17.98 0.46
N LEU A 152 -5.69 -16.93 -0.35
CA LEU A 152 -6.64 -16.95 -1.48
C LEU A 152 -5.95 -17.14 -2.84
N ALA A 153 -4.76 -17.75 -2.89
CA ALA A 153 -4.01 -18.04 -4.11
C ALA A 153 -3.68 -16.81 -5.00
N GLY A 154 -3.62 -15.62 -4.41
CA GLY A 154 -3.08 -14.43 -5.04
C GLY A 154 -1.54 -14.47 -5.12
N LYS A 155 -0.97 -13.58 -5.93
CA LYS A 155 0.47 -13.37 -6.05
C LYS A 155 0.86 -12.04 -5.41
N PRO A 156 1.47 -12.02 -4.22
CA PRO A 156 1.98 -10.79 -3.64
C PRO A 156 3.22 -10.31 -4.40
N ILE A 157 3.30 -9.00 -4.64
CA ILE A 157 4.46 -8.31 -5.20
C ILE A 157 4.88 -7.22 -4.22
N ASP A 158 5.86 -7.52 -3.37
CA ASP A 158 6.37 -6.57 -2.37
C ASP A 158 7.38 -5.61 -3.02
N TYR A 159 7.03 -4.32 -3.07
CA TYR A 159 7.92 -3.23 -3.47
C TYR A 159 8.77 -2.70 -2.31
N GLY A 160 8.57 -3.22 -1.10
CA GLY A 160 9.32 -2.82 0.07
C GLY A 160 8.93 -1.42 0.56
N ILE A 161 9.95 -0.66 0.98
CA ILE A 161 9.78 0.68 1.52
C ILE A 161 9.56 1.65 0.35
N VAL A 162 8.36 2.21 0.22
CA VAL A 162 7.97 3.15 -0.85
C VAL A 162 7.06 4.24 -0.31
N THR A 163 6.94 5.37 -0.99
CA THR A 163 5.94 6.37 -0.63
C THR A 163 4.54 5.91 -1.06
N THR A 164 3.48 6.45 -0.44
CA THR A 164 2.10 6.19 -0.92
C THR A 164 1.96 6.54 -2.41
N PRO A 165 2.40 7.71 -2.91
CA PRO A 165 2.32 8.02 -4.35
C PRO A 165 3.08 7.04 -5.26
N GLN A 166 4.24 6.54 -4.83
CA GLN A 166 5.00 5.52 -5.57
C GLN A 166 4.17 4.24 -5.74
N LEU A 167 3.53 3.75 -4.67
CA LEU A 167 2.67 2.57 -4.77
C LEU A 167 1.52 2.79 -5.76
N HIS A 168 0.81 3.91 -5.64
CA HIS A 168 -0.28 4.25 -6.56
C HIS A 168 0.22 4.26 -8.01
N TYR A 169 1.39 4.87 -8.27
CA TYR A 169 2.02 4.86 -9.58
C TYR A 169 2.29 3.44 -10.11
N PHE A 170 2.79 2.51 -9.28
CA PHE A 170 3.05 1.13 -9.73
C PHE A 170 1.76 0.39 -10.13
N VAL A 171 0.68 0.60 -9.38
CA VAL A 171 -0.64 0.04 -9.69
C VAL A 171 -1.12 0.53 -11.06
N VAL A 172 -1.10 1.84 -11.30
CA VAL A 172 -1.50 2.41 -12.62
C VAL A 172 -0.61 1.88 -13.74
N CYS A 173 0.71 1.85 -13.54
CA CYS A 173 1.64 1.37 -14.56
C CYS A 173 1.40 -0.10 -14.93
N LYS A 174 1.11 -0.96 -13.96
CA LYS A 174 0.77 -2.37 -14.22
C LYS A 174 -0.56 -2.52 -14.96
N ASN A 175 -1.59 -1.79 -14.56
CA ASN A 175 -2.92 -1.89 -15.17
C ASN A 175 -3.05 -1.20 -16.53
N THR A 176 -2.15 -0.26 -16.85
CA THR A 176 -2.12 0.39 -18.17
C THR A 176 -1.20 -0.32 -19.18
N ASN A 177 -0.73 -1.53 -18.85
CA ASN A 177 0.30 -2.26 -19.61
C ASN A 177 1.52 -1.36 -19.90
N ARG A 178 2.00 -0.67 -18.86
CA ARG A 178 3.15 0.25 -18.87
C ARG A 178 3.00 1.51 -19.74
N ARG A 179 1.81 1.80 -20.28
CA ARG A 179 1.55 3.07 -20.99
C ARG A 179 1.70 4.29 -20.09
N TYR A 180 1.37 4.16 -18.80
CA TYR A 180 1.58 5.25 -17.84
C TYR A 180 3.05 5.40 -17.40
N GLY A 181 3.87 4.37 -17.54
CA GLY A 181 5.27 4.35 -17.12
C GLY A 181 5.77 2.95 -16.74
N GLN A 182 7.04 2.85 -16.37
CA GLN A 182 7.60 1.60 -15.85
C GLN A 182 7.22 1.44 -14.37
N PRO A 183 6.67 0.29 -13.94
CA PRO A 183 6.23 0.07 -12.55
C PRO A 183 7.43 -0.20 -11.63
N THR A 184 8.38 0.73 -11.57
CA THR A 184 9.61 0.68 -10.77
C THR A 184 9.89 2.05 -10.15
N GLU A 185 10.66 2.10 -9.08
CA GLU A 185 11.06 3.38 -8.46
C GLU A 185 11.80 4.28 -9.46
N GLU A 186 12.72 3.70 -10.23
CA GLU A 186 13.42 4.41 -11.29
C GLU A 186 12.45 4.99 -12.34
N GLY A 187 11.43 4.22 -12.75
CA GLY A 187 10.39 4.70 -13.66
C GLY A 187 9.63 5.89 -13.10
N TYR A 188 9.29 5.85 -11.81
CA TYR A 188 8.66 6.96 -11.09
C TYR A 188 9.54 8.21 -11.10
N TYR A 189 10.81 8.06 -10.70
CA TYR A 189 11.77 9.17 -10.68
C TYR A 189 11.98 9.77 -12.06
N ARG A 190 12.28 8.95 -13.06
CA ARG A 190 12.49 9.41 -14.44
C ARG A 190 11.28 10.14 -14.99
N LYS A 191 10.07 9.64 -14.75
CA LYS A 191 8.84 10.30 -15.23
C LYS A 191 8.67 11.71 -14.65
N LEU A 192 8.84 11.86 -13.33
CA LEU A 192 8.70 13.16 -12.67
C LEU A 192 9.82 14.13 -13.05
N THR A 193 11.07 13.68 -12.98
CA THR A 193 12.25 14.52 -13.24
C THR A 193 12.33 14.95 -14.70
N SER A 194 12.00 14.08 -15.66
CA SER A 194 11.97 14.44 -17.08
C SER A 194 10.92 15.50 -17.37
N ALA A 195 9.72 15.39 -16.77
CA ALA A 195 8.67 16.40 -16.92
C ALA A 195 9.09 17.74 -16.30
N PHE A 196 9.68 17.70 -15.10
CA PHE A 196 10.20 18.89 -14.43
C PHE A 196 11.29 19.60 -15.23
N ILE A 197 12.28 18.86 -15.71
CA ILE A 197 13.39 19.40 -16.52
C ILE A 197 12.88 19.95 -17.85
N LYS A 198 11.90 19.29 -18.49
CA LYS A 198 11.28 19.80 -19.72
C LYS A 198 10.54 21.12 -19.49
N LEU A 199 9.87 21.27 -18.36
CA LEU A 199 9.11 22.47 -18.03
C LEU A 199 10.01 23.63 -17.59
N ARG A 200 11.03 23.36 -16.76
CA ARG A 200 11.83 24.39 -16.09
C ARG A 200 13.22 24.61 -16.70
N GLY A 201 13.79 23.59 -17.34
CA GLY A 201 15.17 23.55 -17.85
C GLY A 201 16.09 22.64 -17.03
N SER A 202 17.37 22.59 -17.37
CA SER A 202 18.37 21.73 -16.67
C SER A 202 19.21 22.47 -15.63
N LYS A 203 19.18 23.81 -15.59
CA LYS A 203 19.99 24.64 -14.68
C LYS A 203 19.20 25.21 -13.52
N TYR A 204 19.73 25.12 -12.30
CA TYR A 204 19.07 25.58 -11.08
C TYR A 204 18.91 27.10 -11.05
N SER A 205 19.80 27.85 -11.70
CA SER A 205 19.65 29.27 -11.93
C SER A 205 19.05 29.52 -13.32
N ASN A 206 17.99 30.33 -13.37
CA ASN A 206 17.39 30.80 -14.60
C ASN A 206 17.01 32.27 -14.46
N GLY A 207 17.82 33.16 -15.05
CA GLY A 207 17.69 34.61 -14.86
C GLY A 207 17.80 34.99 -13.38
N ASN A 208 16.76 35.64 -12.85
CA ASN A 208 16.71 36.10 -11.45
C ASN A 208 16.24 35.03 -10.46
N TYR A 209 15.86 33.83 -10.93
CA TYR A 209 15.35 32.76 -10.07
C TYR A 209 16.41 31.71 -9.81
N THR A 210 16.65 31.42 -8.53
CA THR A 210 17.48 30.30 -8.07
C THR A 210 16.58 29.24 -7.47
N ASN A 211 16.53 28.07 -8.11
CA ASN A 211 15.71 26.95 -7.73
C ASN A 211 16.37 26.17 -6.59
N LYS A 212 16.12 26.63 -5.35
CA LYS A 212 16.61 26.02 -4.13
C LYS A 212 15.45 25.79 -3.16
N ILE A 213 15.35 24.59 -2.60
CA ILE A 213 14.37 24.24 -1.57
C ILE A 213 15.05 23.70 -0.32
N LEU A 214 14.46 24.01 0.83
CA LEU A 214 14.74 23.35 2.09
C LEU A 214 13.64 22.29 2.27
N TYR A 215 14.03 21.03 2.40
CA TYR A 215 13.10 19.90 2.47
C TYR A 215 13.20 19.21 3.83
N ASP A 216 12.14 19.32 4.62
CA ASP A 216 11.93 18.53 5.82
C ASP A 216 11.34 17.15 5.44
N GLY A 217 12.11 16.10 5.70
CA GLY A 217 11.74 14.72 5.40
C GLY A 217 10.91 14.02 6.47
N ALA A 218 10.62 14.68 7.60
CA ALA A 218 9.87 14.17 8.75
C ALA A 218 10.39 12.84 9.32
N ASN A 219 11.68 12.52 9.10
CA ASN A 219 12.32 11.23 9.37
C ASN A 219 11.58 10.03 8.73
N GLY A 220 10.80 10.29 7.68
CA GLY A 220 9.92 9.32 7.04
C GLY A 220 10.49 8.73 5.76
N VAL A 221 9.67 7.92 5.08
CA VAL A 221 10.04 7.32 3.79
C VAL A 221 10.38 8.39 2.73
N GLY A 222 9.75 9.57 2.79
CA GLY A 222 10.02 10.70 1.89
C GLY A 222 11.48 11.14 1.91
N ALA A 223 12.07 11.27 3.11
CA ALA A 223 13.49 11.59 3.29
C ALA A 223 14.42 10.67 2.48
N LYS A 224 14.16 9.36 2.52
CA LYS A 224 14.94 8.37 1.78
C LYS A 224 14.73 8.50 0.27
N LYS A 225 13.50 8.74 -0.18
CA LYS A 225 13.15 8.74 -1.61
C LYS A 225 13.54 10.03 -2.31
N VAL A 226 13.58 11.17 -1.59
CA VAL A 226 14.02 12.45 -2.15
C VAL A 226 15.52 12.47 -2.43
N LYS A 227 16.34 11.68 -1.73
CA LYS A 227 17.78 11.52 -2.06
C LYS A 227 17.98 11.08 -3.52
N TYR A 228 17.27 10.03 -3.95
CA TYR A 228 17.30 9.57 -5.34
C TYR A 228 16.66 10.56 -6.33
N LEU A 229 15.58 11.24 -5.92
CA LEU A 229 14.95 12.26 -6.76
C LEU A 229 15.92 13.43 -7.00
N LYS A 230 16.66 13.86 -5.97
CA LYS A 230 17.68 14.91 -6.04
C LYS A 230 18.79 14.51 -7.02
N GLU A 231 19.29 13.28 -6.95
CA GLU A 231 20.27 12.75 -7.91
C GLU A 231 19.74 12.79 -9.35
N ALA A 232 18.50 12.35 -9.57
CA ALA A 232 17.87 12.36 -10.89
C ALA A 232 17.56 13.77 -11.42
N LEU A 233 17.36 14.75 -10.53
CA LEU A 233 17.18 16.15 -10.90
C LEU A 233 18.50 16.85 -11.25
N GLY A 234 19.65 16.33 -10.79
CA GLY A 234 20.96 16.90 -11.07
C GLY A 234 21.05 18.40 -10.72
N GLU A 235 21.67 19.19 -11.61
CA GLU A 235 21.83 20.64 -11.43
C GLU A 235 20.54 21.44 -11.63
N SER A 236 19.40 20.78 -11.72
CA SER A 236 18.13 21.42 -12.10
C SER A 236 17.36 21.95 -10.87
N LEU A 237 17.67 21.44 -9.67
CA LEU A 237 17.11 21.87 -8.40
C LEU A 237 18.10 21.60 -7.26
N ILE A 238 18.38 22.60 -6.43
CA ILE A 238 19.13 22.42 -5.19
C ILE A 238 18.15 22.02 -4.08
N VAL A 239 18.41 20.89 -3.42
CA VAL A 239 17.60 20.39 -2.30
C VAL A 239 18.49 20.23 -1.07
N ASP A 240 18.25 21.05 -0.05
CA ASP A 240 18.88 20.93 1.27
C ASP A 240 17.93 20.12 2.17
N MET A 241 18.40 18.98 2.65
CA MET A 241 17.60 18.01 3.40
C MET A 241 17.70 18.26 4.90
N TYR A 242 16.57 18.14 5.60
CA TYR A 242 16.44 18.17 7.06
C TYR A 242 15.55 17.01 7.51
N ASN A 243 15.69 16.59 8.78
CA ASN A 243 14.95 15.48 9.37
C ASN A 243 14.93 14.26 8.43
N ASP A 244 16.12 13.81 8.02
CA ASP A 244 16.32 12.73 7.06
C ASP A 244 17.03 11.52 7.67
N GLU A 245 16.84 11.35 8.98
CA GLU A 245 17.49 10.34 9.79
C GLU A 245 17.23 8.91 9.31
N ILE A 246 18.13 8.01 9.72
CA ILE A 246 18.06 6.60 9.38
C ILE A 246 16.86 5.98 10.12
N ILE A 247 16.24 4.97 9.50
CA ILE A 247 15.12 4.22 10.07
C ILE A 247 15.50 3.75 11.49
N GLY A 248 14.75 4.20 12.49
CA GLY A 248 14.95 3.83 13.89
C GLY A 248 15.93 4.71 14.68
N SER A 249 16.57 5.71 14.07
CA SER A 249 17.35 6.73 14.80
C SER A 249 16.56 8.01 15.04
N GLY A 250 15.75 8.43 14.06
CA GLY A 250 14.92 9.64 14.15
C GLY A 250 13.47 9.34 14.46
N LYS A 251 12.82 10.23 15.20
CA LYS A 251 11.40 10.10 15.53
C LYS A 251 10.55 10.52 14.33
N LEU A 252 9.78 9.58 13.80
CA LEU A 252 8.85 9.82 12.68
C LEU A 252 7.81 10.89 13.05
N ASN A 253 7.65 11.90 12.18
CA ASN A 253 6.71 13.03 12.34
C ASN A 253 6.96 13.88 13.61
N TYR A 254 8.23 14.14 13.96
CA TYR A 254 8.62 14.98 15.09
C TYR A 254 9.48 16.15 14.65
#